data_AF-A0A938AQR5-F1
#
_entry.id   AF-A0A938AQR5-F1
#
_cell.length_a   1.000
_cell.length_b   1.000
_cell.length_c   1.000
_cell.angle_alpha   90.00
_cell.angle_beta   90.00
_cell.angle_gamma   90.00
#
_symmetry.space_group_name_H-M   'P 1'
#
loop_
_entity.id
_entity.type
_entity.pdbx_description
1 polymer ?
#
loop_
_entity_poly.entity_id
_entity_poly.type
_entity_poly.pdbx_seq_one_letter_code
_entity_poly.pdbx_strand_id
1 'polypeptide(L)'
;MSDYVLWASEIGEYEYCARAWWLGWVRGEERADQARLAAGVQRHAQHGQQVIVADWARRLAIALLALAGLLVLAWLFKIPEVQVVTLLALAVLAASVWILIRLARKR
;
A
#
# COMPACT_ATOMS: atom_id res chain seq x y z
N MET A 1 2.26 -12.07 -32.94
CA MET A 1 1.40 -13.16 -32.40
C MET A 1 2.10 -13.67 -31.14
N SER A 2 1.67 -13.41 -29.90
CA SER A 2 0.51 -12.71 -29.36
C SER A 2 0.97 -11.75 -28.24
N ASP A 3 0.56 -10.48 -28.29
CA ASP A 3 0.75 -9.51 -27.20
C ASP A 3 -0.28 -9.75 -26.08
N TYR A 4 -0.31 -10.97 -25.54
CA TYR A 4 -1.27 -11.34 -24.49
C TYR A 4 -0.78 -10.86 -23.13
N VAL A 5 -1.47 -9.87 -22.56
CA VAL A 5 -1.22 -9.40 -21.20
C VAL A 5 -1.99 -10.31 -20.25
N LEU A 6 -1.25 -11.08 -19.45
CA LEU A 6 -1.80 -11.94 -18.39
C LEU A 6 -2.14 -11.08 -17.16
N TRP A 7 -3.39 -11.13 -16.71
CA TRP A 7 -3.87 -10.31 -15.59
C TRP A 7 -3.75 -11.07 -14.27
N ALA A 8 -3.43 -10.38 -13.17
CA ALA A 8 -3.42 -11.02 -11.85
C ALA A 8 -4.78 -11.65 -11.48
N SER A 9 -5.88 -11.04 -11.92
CA SER A 9 -7.24 -11.57 -11.75
C SER A 9 -7.48 -12.86 -12.52
N GLU A 10 -6.83 -13.02 -13.68
CA GLU A 10 -6.92 -14.23 -14.49
C GLU A 10 -6.17 -15.39 -13.83
N ILE A 11 -4.95 -15.13 -13.34
CA ILE A 11 -4.17 -16.11 -12.57
C ILE A 11 -4.96 -16.54 -11.34
N GLY A 12 -5.52 -15.58 -10.60
CA GLY A 12 -6.32 -15.88 -9.41
C GLY A 12 -7.57 -16.73 -9.71
N GLU A 13 -8.14 -16.59 -10.91
CA GLU A 13 -9.25 -17.42 -11.34
C GLU A 13 -8.81 -18.83 -11.73
N TYR A 14 -7.67 -18.99 -12.39
CA TYR A 14 -7.11 -20.30 -12.69
C TYR A 14 -6.77 -21.07 -11.40
N GLU A 15 -6.10 -20.41 -10.44
CA GLU A 15 -5.77 -20.96 -9.12
C GLU A 15 -7.03 -21.37 -8.33
N TYR A 16 -8.10 -20.58 -8.43
CA TYR A 16 -9.38 -20.93 -7.81
C TYR A 16 -10.09 -22.09 -8.52
N CYS A 17 -10.19 -22.04 -9.86
CA CYS A 17 -10.80 -23.07 -10.69
C CYS A 17 -10.36 -22.96 -12.16
N ALA A 18 -9.42 -23.82 -12.56
CA ALA A 18 -8.93 -23.92 -13.93
C ALA A 18 -10.05 -24.15 -14.97
N ARG A 19 -11.12 -24.88 -14.61
CA ARG A 19 -12.26 -25.09 -15.52
C ARG A 19 -13.06 -23.81 -15.74
N ALA A 20 -13.32 -23.03 -14.69
CA ALA A 20 -14.01 -21.76 -14.82
C ALA A 20 -13.19 -20.76 -15.65
N TRP A 21 -11.88 -20.73 -15.40
CA TRP A 21 -10.94 -19.96 -16.21
C TRP A 21 -11.01 -20.37 -17.69
N TRP A 22 -10.92 -21.66 -18.01
CA TRP A 22 -10.96 -22.12 -19.40
C TRP A 22 -12.28 -21.78 -20.11
N LEU A 23 -13.42 -21.96 -19.42
CA LEU A 23 -14.73 -21.60 -19.97
C LEU A 23 -14.83 -20.09 -20.22
N GLY A 24 -14.39 -19.26 -19.27
CA GLY A 24 -14.47 -17.81 -19.40
C GLY A 24 -13.47 -17.19 -20.38
N TRP A 25 -12.18 -17.55 -20.26
CA TRP A 25 -11.08 -16.90 -20.99
C TRP A 25 -10.77 -17.56 -22.34
N VAL A 26 -10.95 -18.89 -22.46
CA VAL A 26 -10.65 -19.62 -23.70
C VAL A 26 -11.91 -19.86 -24.54
N ARG A 27 -13.05 -20.21 -23.92
CA ARG A 27 -14.31 -20.46 -24.63
C ARG A 27 -15.22 -19.23 -24.73
N GLY A 28 -14.95 -18.16 -23.98
CA GLY A 28 -15.74 -16.93 -24.00
C GLY A 28 -17.14 -17.10 -23.39
N GLU A 29 -17.33 -18.08 -22.51
CA GLU A 29 -18.63 -18.45 -21.97
C GLU A 29 -19.01 -17.52 -20.81
N GLU A 30 -20.22 -16.94 -20.87
CA GLU A 30 -20.68 -16.02 -19.84
C GLU A 30 -20.86 -16.71 -18.50
N ARG A 31 -20.39 -16.07 -17.44
CA ARG A 31 -20.58 -16.57 -16.08
C ARG A 31 -22.00 -16.29 -15.61
N ALA A 32 -22.66 -17.29 -15.05
CA ALA A 32 -24.01 -17.14 -14.50
C ALA A 32 -24.06 -16.20 -13.28
N ASP A 33 -22.94 -15.93 -12.60
CA ASP A 33 -22.89 -15.21 -11.33
C ASP A 33 -22.22 -13.83 -11.41
N GLN A 34 -22.33 -13.12 -12.55
CA GLN A 34 -21.73 -11.79 -12.74
C GLN A 34 -22.07 -10.80 -11.61
N ALA A 35 -23.30 -10.86 -11.08
CA ALA A 35 -23.70 -10.02 -9.95
C ALA A 35 -22.86 -10.27 -8.69
N ARG A 36 -22.51 -11.54 -8.41
CA ARG A 36 -21.67 -11.93 -7.27
C ARG A 36 -20.22 -11.47 -7.48
N LEU A 37 -19.71 -11.55 -8.71
CA LEU A 37 -18.39 -11.05 -9.08
C LEU A 37 -18.29 -9.53 -8.95
N ALA A 38 -19.28 -8.79 -9.47
CA ALA A 38 -19.35 -7.34 -9.35
C ALA A 38 -19.39 -6.90 -7.87
N ALA A 39 -20.19 -7.58 -7.04
CA ALA A 39 -20.22 -7.33 -5.60
C ALA A 39 -18.87 -7.64 -4.91
N GLY A 40 -18.13 -8.65 -5.38
CA GLY A 40 -16.78 -8.95 -4.91
C GLY A 40 -15.79 -7.84 -5.25
N VAL A 41 -15.80 -7.36 -6.49
CA VAL A 41 -14.96 -6.23 -6.96
C VAL A 41 -15.24 -4.98 -6.14
N GLN A 42 -16.53 -4.64 -5.92
CA GLN A 42 -16.90 -3.48 -5.12
C GLN A 42 -16.42 -3.59 -3.67
N ARG A 43 -16.58 -4.77 -3.04
CA ARG A 43 -16.08 -5.02 -1.68
C ARG A 43 -14.55 -4.92 -1.61
N HIS A 44 -13.83 -5.47 -2.58
CA HIS A 44 -12.37 -5.31 -2.64
C HIS A 44 -11.93 -3.86 -2.83
N ALA A 45 -12.64 -3.08 -3.64
CA ALA A 45 -12.36 -1.66 -3.81
C ALA A 45 -12.57 -0.89 -2.49
N GLN A 46 -13.67 -1.13 -1.79
CA GLN A 46 -13.95 -0.52 -0.48
C GLN A 46 -12.91 -0.92 0.57
N HIS A 47 -12.57 -2.20 0.65
CA HIS A 47 -11.53 -2.69 1.54
C HIS A 47 -10.17 -2.07 1.20
N GLY A 48 -9.82 -1.94 -0.08
CA GLY A 48 -8.61 -1.27 -0.54
C GLY A 48 -8.50 0.17 -0.03
N GLN A 49 -9.60 0.93 -0.03
CA GLN A 49 -9.63 2.28 0.54
C GLN A 49 -9.38 2.26 2.06
N GLN A 50 -10.00 1.34 2.78
CA GLN A 50 -9.78 1.18 4.22
C GLN A 50 -8.33 0.83 4.54
N VAL A 51 -7.70 -0.04 3.75
CA VAL A 51 -6.29 -0.42 3.90
C VAL A 51 -5.36 0.79 3.68
N ILE A 52 -5.66 1.64 2.70
CA ILE A 52 -4.88 2.87 2.46
C ILE A 52 -4.95 3.79 3.68
N VAL A 53 -6.15 4.03 4.21
CA VAL A 53 -6.34 4.88 5.40
C VAL A 53 -5.64 4.27 6.62
N ALA A 54 -5.76 2.96 6.83
CA ALA A 54 -5.10 2.25 7.93
C ALA A 54 -3.56 2.32 7.82
N ASP A 55 -3.00 2.20 6.61
CA ASP A 55 -1.55 2.31 6.41
C ASP A 55 -1.04 3.72 6.73
N TRP A 56 -1.77 4.76 6.32
CA TRP A 56 -1.45 6.14 6.67
C TRP A 56 -1.53 6.40 8.17
N ALA A 57 -2.61 5.94 8.82
CA ALA A 57 -2.78 6.07 10.26
C ALA A 57 -1.65 5.36 11.03
N ARG A 58 -1.28 4.14 10.60
CA ARG A 58 -0.16 3.39 11.20
C ARG A 58 1.16 4.13 11.05
N ARG A 59 1.47 4.66 9.86
CA ARG A 59 2.70 5.43 9.64
C ARG A 59 2.76 6.68 10.51
N LEU A 60 1.64 7.39 10.63
CA LEU A 60 1.53 8.57 11.50
C LEU A 60 1.77 8.21 12.97
N ALA A 61 1.14 7.12 13.45
CA ALA A 61 1.33 6.64 14.82
C ALA A 61 2.81 6.31 15.11
N ILE A 62 3.48 5.59 14.20
CA ILE A 62 4.91 5.28 14.32
C ILE A 62 5.76 6.56 14.34
N ALA A 63 5.46 7.53 13.46
CA ALA A 63 6.19 8.80 13.42
C ALA A 63 6.03 9.62 14.72
N LEU A 64 4.81 9.69 15.25
CA LEU A 64 4.54 10.37 16.53
C LEU A 64 5.24 9.68 17.70
N LEU A 65 5.21 8.34 17.75
CA LEU A 65 5.92 7.58 18.78
C LEU A 65 7.43 7.79 18.70
N ALA A 66 8.01 7.77 17.50
CA ALA A 66 9.43 8.04 17.31
C ALA A 66 9.79 9.47 17.77
N LEU A 67 8.98 10.46 17.39
CA LEU A 67 9.18 11.86 17.82
C LEU A 67 9.12 11.99 19.36
N ALA A 68 8.11 11.39 20.00
CA ALA A 68 8.00 11.39 21.45
C ALA A 68 9.23 10.75 22.12
N GLY A 69 9.70 9.61 21.59
CA GLY A 69 10.92 8.95 22.08
C GLY A 69 12.17 9.82 21.95
N LEU A 70 12.35 10.51 20.82
CA LEU A 70 13.46 11.44 20.61
C LEU A 70 13.44 12.62 21.60
N LEU A 71 12.26 13.18 21.88
CA LEU A 71 12.11 14.27 22.85
C LEU A 71 12.46 13.82 24.27
N VAL A 72 12.03 12.61 24.67
CA VAL A 72 12.39 12.03 25.96
C VAL A 72 13.90 11.84 26.07
N LEU A 73 14.54 11.31 25.03
CA LEU A 73 16.00 11.15 24.99
C LEU A 73 16.71 12.51 25.10
N ALA A 74 16.29 13.51 24.32
CA ALA A 74 16.86 14.85 24.39
C ALA A 74 16.77 15.46 25.80
N TRP A 75 15.63 15.27 26.46
CA TRP A 75 15.43 15.72 27.84
C TRP A 75 16.34 15.01 28.85
N LEU A 76 16.47 13.68 28.73
CA LEU A 76 17.33 12.86 29.60
C LEU A 76 18.81 13.23 29.45
N PHE A 77 19.28 13.41 28.21
CA PHE A 77 20.68 13.72 27.91
C PHE A 77 21.00 15.21 27.95
N LYS A 78 20.04 16.07 28.38
CA LYS A 78 20.20 17.53 28.45
C LYS A 78 20.74 18.12 27.15
N ILE A 79 20.27 17.59 26.01
CA ILE A 79 20.71 18.07 24.70
C ILE A 79 20.21 19.51 24.53
N PRO A 80 21.08 20.47 24.15
CA PRO A 80 20.67 21.86 23.94
C PRO A 80 19.65 21.96 22.81
N GLU A 81 18.67 22.87 22.96
CA GLU A 81 17.52 22.99 22.04
C GLU A 81 17.93 23.16 20.57
N VAL A 82 19.04 23.85 20.31
CA VAL A 82 19.58 24.08 18.97
C VAL A 82 19.95 22.76 18.27
N GLN A 83 20.50 21.78 19.00
CA GLN A 83 20.88 20.47 18.48
C GLN A 83 19.66 19.58 18.21
N VAL A 84 18.61 19.70 19.03
CA VAL A 84 17.36 18.96 18.84
C VAL A 84 16.66 19.41 17.55
N VAL A 85 16.55 20.72 17.34
CA VAL A 85 15.90 21.29 16.14
C VAL A 85 16.65 20.92 14.87
N THR A 86 17.99 20.95 14.88
CA THR A 86 18.79 20.56 13.71
C THR A 86 18.67 19.07 13.38
N LEU A 87 18.67 18.18 14.37
CA LEU A 87 18.48 16.75 14.16
C LEU A 87 17.08 16.42 13.61
N LEU A 88 16.03 17.07 14.13
CA LEU A 88 14.67 16.91 13.62
C LEU A 88 14.55 17.42 12.17
N ALA A 89 15.13 18.57 11.85
CA ALA A 89 15.12 19.11 10.49
C ALA A 89 15.82 18.17 9.49
N LEU A 90 16.97 17.59 9.85
CA LEU A 90 17.67 16.61 9.03
C LEU A 90 16.85 15.31 8.84
N ALA A 91 16.20 14.83 9.90
CA ALA A 91 15.33 13.65 9.82
C ALA A 91 14.13 13.87 8.89
N VAL A 92 13.50 15.05 8.97
CA VAL A 92 12.37 15.43 8.08
C VAL A 92 12.83 15.53 6.63
N LEU A 93 14.01 16.14 6.36
CA LEU A 93 14.57 16.21 5.01
C LEU A 93 14.88 14.82 4.46
N ALA A 94 15.51 13.95 5.24
CA ALA A 94 15.82 12.58 4.84
C ALA A 94 14.54 11.76 4.54
N ALA A 95 13.51 11.89 5.39
CA ALA A 95 12.21 11.24 5.16
C ALA A 95 11.54 11.75 3.89
N SER A 96 11.60 13.06 3.62
CA SER A 96 11.02 13.69 2.43
C SER A 96 11.72 13.21 1.15
N VAL A 97 13.06 13.15 1.16
CA VAL A 97 13.86 12.62 0.05
C VAL A 97 13.54 11.14 -0.20
N TRP A 98 13.43 10.33 0.85
CA TRP A 98 13.06 8.91 0.72
C TRP A 98 11.65 8.72 0.12
N ILE A 99 10.68 9.54 0.53
CA ILE A 99 9.32 9.53 -0.04
C ILE A 99 9.37 9.87 -1.53
N LEU A 100 10.11 10.91 -1.93
CA LEU A 100 10.24 11.31 -3.34
C LEU A 100 10.89 10.21 -4.18
N ILE A 101 11.97 9.58 -3.69
CA ILE A 101 12.63 8.45 -4.37
C ILE A 101 11.67 7.28 -4.51
N ARG A 102 10.89 6.97 -3.46
CA ARG A 102 9.90 5.89 -3.49
C ARG A 102 8.78 6.17 -4.48
N LEU A 103 8.33 7.42 -4.59
CA LEU A 103 7.33 7.84 -5.57
C LEU A 103 7.88 7.81 -7.01
N ALA A 104 9.13 8.21 -7.20
CA ALA A 104 9.80 8.18 -8.50
C ALA A 104 10.03 6.75 -9.02
N ARG A 105 10.29 5.78 -8.13
CA ARG A 105 10.44 4.35 -8.47
C ARG A 105 9.11 3.64 -8.73
N LYS A 106 7.99 4.24 -8.33
CA LYS A 106 6.64 3.68 -8.52
C LYS A 106 5.97 4.12 -9.83
N ARG A 107 6.60 5.04 -10.58
CA ARG A 107 6.27 5.38 -11.97
C ARG A 107 7.09 4.51 -12.91
#